data_AF-A0A8T5U5W5-F1
#
_entry.id   AF-A0A8T5U5W5-F1
#
_cell.length_a   1.000
_cell.length_b   1.000
_cell.length_c   1.000
_cell.angle_alpha   90.00
_cell.angle_beta   90.00
_cell.angle_gamma   90.00
#
_symmetry.space_group_name_H-M   'P 1'
#
loop_
_entity.id
_entity.type
_entity.pdbx_description
1 polymer ?
#
loop_
_entity_poly.entity_id
_entity_poly.type
_entity_poly.pdbx_seq_one_letter_code
_entity_poly.pdbx_strand_id
1 'polypeptide(L)' 'EISYGEKGMMSSFTVKDISDTVIYQITSSNSEWLFYLILIIASASSVTLIVYVVIRSRKRKR' A
#
# COMPACT_ATOMS: atom_id res chain seq x y z
N GLU A 1 -24.35 0.12 4.53
CA GLU A 1 -24.07 -1.06 3.69
C GLU A 1 -22.56 -1.18 3.50
N ILE A 2 -21.98 -2.36 3.78
CA ILE A 2 -20.54 -2.62 3.63
C ILE A 2 -20.37 -3.47 2.38
N SER A 3 -19.74 -2.92 1.34
CA SER A 3 -19.42 -3.68 0.13
C SER A 3 -17.95 -4.09 0.14
N TYR A 4 -17.71 -5.36 -0.17
CA TYR A 4 -16.38 -5.94 -0.27
C TYR A 4 -16.04 -6.13 -1.75
N GLY A 5 -14.83 -5.72 -2.14
CA GLY A 5 -14.33 -5.91 -3.50
C GLY A 5 -13.91 -7.36 -3.77
N GLU A 6 -13.55 -7.63 -5.02
CA GLU A 6 -13.27 -8.95 -5.60
C GLU A 6 -12.20 -9.78 -4.85
N LYS A 7 -11.39 -9.15 -3.98
CA LYS A 7 -10.32 -9.79 -3.20
C LYS A 7 -10.56 -9.76 -1.67
N GLY A 8 -11.80 -9.54 -1.22
CA GLY A 8 -12.13 -9.47 0.21
C GLY A 8 -11.65 -8.18 0.90
N MET A 9 -11.12 -7.22 0.13
CA MET A 9 -10.80 -5.88 0.64
C MET A 9 -12.06 -5.01 0.60
N MET A 10 -12.33 -4.31 1.69
CA MET A 10 -13.44 -3.35 1.80
C MET A 10 -13.31 -2.30 0.70
N SER A 11 -14.22 -2.32 -0.27
CA SER A 11 -14.17 -1.49 -1.48
C SER A 11 -14.97 -0.20 -1.31
N SER A 12 -16.07 -0.24 -0.56
CA SER A 12 -16.83 0.95 -0.21
C SER A 12 -17.65 0.78 1.06
N PHE A 13 -17.62 1.80 1.92
CA PHE A 13 -18.54 1.95 3.03
C PHE A 13 -19.56 3.02 2.68
N THR A 14 -20.83 2.63 2.58
CA THR A 14 -21.91 3.56 2.25
C THR A 14 -22.86 3.66 3.43
N VAL A 15 -22.94 4.84 4.06
CA VAL A 15 -23.93 5.16 5.09
C VAL A 15 -25.10 5.85 4.39
N LYS A 16 -26.27 5.21 4.45
CA LYS A 16 -27.53 5.70 3.90
C LYS A 16 -28.47 6.09 5.04
N ASP A 17 -29.30 7.09 4.80
CA ASP A 17 -30.42 7.44 5.70
C ASP A 17 -31.57 6.44 5.55
N ILE A 18 -32.57 6.52 6.43
CA ILE A 18 -33.80 5.69 6.40
C ILE A 18 -34.58 5.86 5.07
N SER A 19 -34.36 6.97 4.38
CA SER A 19 -34.95 7.29 3.06
C SER A 19 -34.08 6.87 1.87
N ASP A 20 -33.08 6.00 2.06
CA ASP A 20 -32.12 5.51 1.05
C ASP A 20 -31.19 6.58 0.43
N THR A 21 -31.22 7.82 0.92
CA THR A 21 -30.29 8.88 0.51
C THR A 21 -28.88 8.59 1.03
N VAL A 22 -27.88 8.58 0.14
CA VAL A 22 -26.47 8.38 0.51
C VAL A 22 -25.95 9.64 1.21
N ILE A 23 -25.68 9.55 2.51
CA ILE A 23 -25.16 10.67 3.31
C ILE A 23 -23.62 10.71 3.24
N TYR A 24 -22.98 9.54 3.32
CA TYR A 24 -21.53 9.40 3.25
C TYR A 24 -21.16 8.13 2.50
N GLN A 25 -20.28 8.27 1.50
CA GLN A 25 -19.70 7.15 0.77
C GLN A 25 -18.18 7.25 0.85
N ILE A 26 -17.59 6.37 1.66
CA ILE A 26 -16.14 6.18 1.70
C ILE A 26 -15.82 5.15 0.63
N THR A 27 -15.48 5.62 -0.56
CA THR A 27 -14.98 4.77 -1.64
C THR A 27 -13.49 4.56 -1.40
N SER A 28 -13.08 3.31 -1.20
CA SER A 28 -11.67 2.93 -1.17
C SER A 28 -11.14 3.00 -2.61
N SER A 29 -10.84 4.20 -3.07
CA SER A 29 -10.26 4.41 -4.39
C SER A 29 -8.81 3.97 -4.35
N ASN A 30 -8.59 2.78 -4.89
CA ASN A 30 -7.35 2.33 -5.49
C ASN A 30 -6.19 2.03 -4.50
N SER A 31 -6.04 0.77 -4.11
CA SER A 31 -4.89 0.26 -3.35
C SER A 31 -3.63 0.09 -4.21
N GLU A 32 -3.74 0.18 -5.54
CA GLU A 32 -2.63 -0.12 -6.45
C GLU A 32 -1.50 0.88 -6.32
N TRP A 33 -1.81 2.18 -6.18
CA TRP A 33 -0.78 3.21 -6.03
C TRP A 33 0.01 3.03 -4.71
N LEU A 34 -0.66 2.63 -3.63
CA LEU A 34 -0.01 2.32 -2.35
C LEU A 34 0.89 1.09 -2.48
N PHE A 35 0.47 0.07 -3.22
CA PHE A 35 1.27 -1.12 -3.47
C PHE A 35 2.56 -0.77 -4.23
N TYR A 36 2.47 0.02 -5.31
CA TYR A 36 3.65 0.45 -6.06
C TYR A 36 4.58 1.35 -5.21
N LEU A 37 4.02 2.20 -4.36
CA LEU A 37 4.80 3.06 -3.46
C LEU A 37 5.60 2.22 -2.44
N ILE A 38 4.98 1.22 -1.83
CA ILE A 38 5.66 0.27 -0.93
C ILE A 38 6.77 -0.47 -1.66
N LEU A 39 6.51 -0.93 -2.88
CA LEU A 39 7.47 -1.67 -3.70
C LEU A 39 8.71 -0.82 -4.04
N ILE A 40 8.52 0.46 -4.38
CA ILE A 40 9.63 1.40 -4.63
C ILE A 40 10.47 1.58 -3.37
N ILE A 41 9.86 1.85 -2.20
CA ILE A 41 10.58 2.05 -0.94
C ILE A 41 11.38 0.79 -0.55
N ALA A 42 10.77 -0.39 -0.69
CA ALA A 42 11.43 -1.67 -0.38
C ALA A 42 12.62 -1.94 -1.31
N SER A 43 12.47 -1.65 -2.61
CA SER A 43 13.53 -1.81 -3.60
C SER A 43 14.71 -0.85 -3.34
N ALA A 44 14.44 0.43 -3.08
CA ALA A 44 15.45 1.44 -2.77
C ALA A 44 16.24 1.05 -1.50
N SER A 45 15.51 0.66 -0.46
CA SER A 45 16.13 0.22 0.80
C SER A 45 17.02 -0.99 0.61
N SER A 46 16.58 -1.97 -0.18
CA SER A 46 17.37 -3.17 -0.49
C SER A 46 18.66 -2.84 -1.22
N VAL A 47 18.60 -1.95 -2.22
CA VAL A 47 19.79 -1.52 -2.97
C VAL A 47 20.79 -0.83 -2.05
N THR A 48 20.35 0.10 -1.19
CA THR A 48 21.24 0.77 -0.23
C THR A 48 21.93 -0.22 0.71
N LEU A 49 21.19 -1.21 1.19
CA LEU A 49 21.71 -2.24 2.09
C LEU A 49 22.77 -3.11 1.39
N ILE A 50 22.50 -3.55 0.16
CA ILE A 50 23.45 -4.32 -0.67
C ILE A 50 24.73 -3.51 -0.90
N VAL A 51 24.61 -2.24 -1.33
CA VAL A 51 25.75 -1.36 -1.57
C VAL A 51 26.59 -1.19 -0.30
N TYR A 52 25.94 -0.95 0.83
CA TYR A 52 26.62 -0.84 2.13
C TYR A 52 27.39 -2.13 2.49
N VAL A 53 26.77 -3.30 2.33
CA VAL A 53 27.40 -4.60 2.62
C VAL A 53 28.59 -4.87 1.69
N VAL A 54 28.46 -4.56 0.39
CA VAL A 54 29.55 -4.71 -0.59
C VAL A 54 30.72 -3.79 -0.24
N ILE A 55 30.46 -2.53 0.10
CA ILE A 55 31.52 -1.59 0.50
C ILE A 55 32.20 -2.06 1.80
N ARG A 56 31.40 -2.44 2.81
CA ARG A 56 31.91 -2.92 4.10
C ARG A 56 32.76 -4.18 3.96
N SER A 57 32.31 -5.14 3.15
CA SER A 57 33.06 -6.38 2.92
C SER A 57 34.39 -6.14 2.19
N ARG A 58 34.42 -5.20 1.24
CA ARG A 58 35.68 -4.81 0.56
C ARG A 58 36.67 -4.13 1.50
N LYS A 59 36.20 -3.27 2.41
CA LYS A 59 37.07 -2.60 3.41
C LYS A 59 37.61 -3.55 4.48
N ARG A 60 36.95 -4.68 4.76
CA ARG A 60 37.38 -5.66 5.77
C ARG A 60 38.41 -6.67 5.23
N LYS A 61 38.53 -6.80 3.91
CA LYS A 61 39.49 -7.68 3.23
C LYS A 61 40.83 -7.00 2.89
N ARG A 62 40.93 -5.69 3.04
CA ARG A 62 42.15 -4.90 2.83
C ARG A 62 42.72 -4.50 4.17
#